data_AF-A0AAU8TTD2-F1
#
_entry.id   AF-A0AAU8TTD2-F1
#
_cell.length_a   1.000
_cell.length_b   1.000
_cell.length_c   1.000
_cell.angle_alpha   90.00
_cell.angle_beta   90.00
_cell.angle_gamma   90.00
#
_symmetry.space_group_name_H-M   'P 1'
#
loop_
_entity.id
_entity.type
_entity.pdbx_description
1 polymer ?
#
loop_
_entity_poly.entity_id
_entity_poly.type
_entity_poly.pdbx_seq_one_letter_code
_entity_poly.pdbx_strand_id
1 'polypeptide(L)' 'MYVFAATSSGVLYAFDVGNNWSIVEIDSEIDEVAVLADNFSSFIRNQLIVVKGYVDWRAEQ' A
#
# COMPACT_ATOMS: atom_id res chain seq x y z
N MET A 1 13.67 -0.37 7.15
CA MET A 1 12.25 -0.28 6.81
C MET A 1 11.44 -0.13 8.08
N TYR A 2 10.35 0.64 8.07
CA TYR A 2 9.41 0.76 9.19
C TYR A 2 8.04 0.23 8.76
N VAL A 3 7.63 -0.92 9.30
CA VAL A 3 6.33 -1.53 8.98
C VAL A 3 5.21 -0.74 9.65
N PHE A 4 4.15 -0.44 8.92
CA PHE A 4 2.99 0.31 9.43
C PHE A 4 1.65 -0.40 9.20
N ALA A 5 1.61 -1.43 8.36
CA ALA A 5 0.43 -2.28 8.18
C ALA A 5 0.84 -3.69 7.77
N ALA A 6 -0.04 -4.66 8.04
CA ALA A 6 0.12 -6.05 7.66
C ALA A 6 -1.24 -6.65 7.30
N THR A 7 -1.27 -7.56 6.34
CA THR A 7 -2.45 -8.36 6.01
C THR A 7 -2.44 -9.68 6.78
N SER A 8 -3.58 -10.37 6.83
CA SER A 8 -3.65 -11.72 7.39
C SER A 8 -2.92 -12.77 6.55
N SER A 9 -2.56 -12.45 5.30
CA SER A 9 -1.79 -13.31 4.40
C SER A 9 -0.27 -13.11 4.50
N GLY A 10 0.21 -12.29 5.43
CA GLY A 10 1.65 -12.07 5.64
C GLY A 10 2.28 -10.97 4.76
N VAL A 11 1.48 -10.26 3.97
CA VAL A 11 1.95 -9.09 3.21
C VAL A 11 2.16 -7.91 4.18
N LEU A 12 3.32 -7.26 4.11
CA LEU A 12 3.66 -6.11 4.94
C LEU A 12 3.76 -4.83 4.10
N TYR A 13 3.28 -3.72 4.65
CA TYR A 13 3.50 -2.39 4.09
C TYR A 13 4.46 -1.62 4.99
N ALA A 14 5.50 -1.04 4.39
CA ALA A 14 6.56 -0.38 5.13
C ALA A 14 7.02 0.94 4.47
N PHE A 15 7.59 1.81 5.29
CA PHE A 15 8.41 2.93 4.84
C PHE A 15 9.85 2.46 4.60
N ASP A 16 10.37 2.71 3.41
CA ASP A 16 11.77 2.46 3.09
C ASP A 16 12.61 3.74 3.25
N VAL A 17 13.27 3.87 4.41
CA VAL A 17 14.17 4.99 4.72
C VAL A 17 15.41 5.01 3.82
N GLY A 18 15.86 3.85 3.34
CA GLY A 18 16.98 3.77 2.40
C GLY A 18 16.61 4.27 1.01
N ASN A 19 15.32 4.29 0.68
CA ASN A 19 14.78 4.69 -0.61
C ASN A 19 13.82 5.89 -0.47
N ASN A 20 14.34 7.01 0.05
CA ASN A 20 13.65 8.30 0.16
C ASN A 20 12.26 8.26 0.85
N TRP A 21 12.07 7.35 1.81
CA TRP A 21 10.79 7.17 2.51
C TRP A 21 9.62 6.75 1.61
N SER A 22 9.93 6.07 0.51
CA SER A 22 8.94 5.41 -0.33
C SER A 22 8.14 4.36 0.46
N ILE A 23 6.94 4.07 -0.04
CA ILE A 23 6.08 3.00 0.46
C ILE A 23 6.35 1.74 -0.35
N VAL A 24 6.61 0.65 0.35
CA VAL A 24 6.91 -0.64 -0.24
C VAL A 24 5.99 -1.72 0.32
N GLU A 25 5.70 -2.70 -0.53
CA GLU A 25 5.13 -3.99 -0.15
C GLU A 25 6.27 -4.98 0.05
N ILE A 26 6.14 -5.82 1.07
CA ILE A 26 7.05 -6.93 1.32
C ILE A 26 6.18 -8.18 1.35
N ASP A 27 6.46 -9.10 0.43
CA ASP A 27 5.83 -10.42 0.41
C ASP A 27 6.87 -11.47 0.83
N SER A 28 6.69 -12.01 2.04
CA SER A 28 7.58 -13.01 2.61
C SER A 28 7.49 -14.37 1.92
N GLU A 29 6.42 -14.66 1.17
CA GLU A 29 6.26 -15.94 0.48
C GLU A 29 7.13 -16.01 -0.78
N ILE A 30 7.35 -14.88 -1.45
CA ILE A 30 8.09 -14.80 -2.72
C ILE A 30 9.42 -14.03 -2.61
N ASP A 31 9.80 -13.59 -1.41
CA ASP A 31 11.02 -12.81 -1.13
C ASP A 31 11.14 -11.55 -2.01
N GLU A 32 10.00 -10.89 -2.26
CA GLU A 32 9.91 -9.71 -3.12
C GLU A 32 9.62 -8.45 -2.30
N VAL A 33 10.28 -7.35 -2.69
CA VAL A 33 10.00 -6.00 -2.20
C VAL A 33 9.62 -5.12 -3.39
N ALA A 34 8.38 -4.64 -3.42
CA ALA A 34 7.85 -3.81 -4.49
C ALA A 34 7.60 -2.38 -4.02
N VAL A 35 8.05 -1.38 -4.79
CA VAL A 35 7.73 0.03 -4.51
C VAL A 35 6.31 0.33 -4.97
N LEU A 36 5.45 0.75 -4.05
CA LEU A 36 4.05 1.08 -4.32
C LEU A 36 3.82 2.57 -4.57
N ALA A 37 4.59 3.43 -3.90
CA ALA A 37 4.48 4.88 -4.04
C ALA A 37 5.72 5.61 -3.52
N ASP A 38 6.01 6.77 -4.09
CA ASP A 38 7.16 7.60 -3.68
C ASP A 38 7.04 8.16 -2.26
N ASN A 39 5.82 8.27 -1.73
CA ASN A 39 5.55 8.75 -0.38
C ASN A 39 4.16 8.30 0.11
N PHE A 40 3.94 8.46 1.41
CA PHE A 40 2.70 8.07 2.07
C PHE A 40 1.45 8.77 1.54
N SER A 41 1.55 10.06 1.22
CA SER A 41 0.42 10.85 0.74
C SER A 41 -0.09 10.32 -0.61
N SER A 42 0.82 10.00 -1.52
CA SER A 42 0.50 9.35 -2.80
C SER A 42 -0.12 7.96 -2.58
N PHE A 43 0.44 7.17 -1.68
CA PHE A 43 -0.09 5.84 -1.33
C PHE A 43 -1.53 5.92 -0.82
N ILE A 44 -1.81 6.72 0.22
CA ILE A 44 -3.15 6.84 0.79
C ILE A 44 -4.14 7.42 -0.22
N ARG A 45 -3.72 8.38 -1.05
CA ARG A 45 -4.57 8.89 -2.13
C ARG A 45 -5.00 7.78 -3.09
N ASN A 46 -4.09 6.90 -3.48
CA ASN A 46 -4.42 5.76 -4.36
C ASN A 46 -5.45 4.82 -3.70
N GLN A 47 -5.28 4.52 -2.40
CA GLN A 47 -6.26 3.71 -1.65
C GLN A 47 -7.64 4.38 -1.60
N LEU A 48 -7.69 5.70 -1.37
CA LEU A 48 -8.94 6.45 -1.33
C LEU A 48 -9.66 6.48 -2.68
N ILE A 49 -8.92 6.52 -3.80
CA ILE A 49 -9.49 6.42 -5.15
C ILE A 49 -10.19 5.06 -5.34
N VAL A 50 -9.55 3.97 -4.92
CA VAL A 50 -10.14 2.62 -5.01
C VAL A 50 -11.41 2.52 -4.16
N VAL A 51 -11.36 2.98 -2.90
CA VAL A 51 -12.53 2.99 -2.00
C VAL A 51 -13.67 3.82 -2.59
N LYS A 52 -13.37 5.01 -3.13
CA LYS A 52 -14.37 5.83 -3.80
C LYS A 52 -15.03 5.09 -4.97
N GLY A 53 -14.24 4.39 -5.80
CA GLY A 53 -14.78 3.58 -6.90
C GLY A 53 -15.79 2.54 -6.43
N TYR A 54 -15.54 1.87 -5.30
CA TYR A 54 -16.51 0.93 -4.71
C TYR A 54 -17.77 1.61 -4.17
N VAL A 55 -17.63 2.79 -3.57
CA VAL A 55 -18.77 3.55 -3.07
C VAL A 55 -19.66 4.01 -4.22
N ASP A 56 -19.07 4.55 -5.28
CA ASP A 56 -19.79 5.01 -6.48
C ASP A 56 -20.53 3.83 -7.14
N TRP A 57 -19.87 2.69 -7.32
CA TRP A 57 -20.50 1.47 -7.87
C TRP A 57 -21.70 0.96 -7.06
N ARG A 58 -21.68 1.11 -5.72
CA ARG A 58 -22.82 0.74 -4.87
C ARG A 58 -23.99 1.71 -4.97
N ALA A 59 -23.72 2.99 -5.26
CA ALA A 59 -24.75 4.00 -5.40
C ALA A 59 -25.54 3.88 -6.71
N GLU A 60 -24.96 3.20 -7.71
CA GLU A 60 -25.58 2.96 -9.03
C GLU A 60 -26.41 1.66 -9.09
N GLN A 61 -26.43 0.85 -8.02
CA GLN A 61 -27.27 -0.35 -7.87
C GLN A 61 -28.64 -0.01 -7.27
#